data_AF-A0A226CXM4-F1
#
_entry.id   AF-A0A226CXM4-F1
#
_cell.length_a   1.000
_cell.length_b   1.000
_cell.length_c   1.000
_cell.angle_alpha   90.00
_cell.angle_beta   90.00
_cell.angle_gamma   90.00
#
_symmetry.space_group_name_H-M   'P 1'
#
loop_
_entity.id
_entity.type
_entity.pdbx_description
1 polymer ?
#
loop_
_entity_poly.entity_id
_entity_poly.type
_entity_poly.pdbx_seq_one_letter_code
_entity_poly.pdbx_strand_id
1 'polypeptide(L)'
;MSVTPLMWKSLHYLNKVFPYMWPCPLEWNISSRKLTVQTSYRKLIPWALNIFGFTAITEVVCWIIILSQILGKIQLDFLEIVITLQFLFLCMIGLITELILKFGANNLANTFNSLTLMPQLCGPPKPQSVDIIGLALVTTSILFGIMPFAVYIFEVPILNRSCPSPPVPYGWSELDNINPNPHVLNGVLVGGPGPYDEYIDFRNDAVRNEVAVDYNVEFQGVVATLEEYFGSDMI
;
A
#
# COMPACT_ATOMS: atom_id res chain seq x y z
N MET A 1 3.90 -12.63 -35.09
CA MET A 1 2.70 -12.17 -34.36
C MET A 1 2.76 -10.64 -34.35
N SER A 2 1.75 -9.95 -34.86
CA SER A 2 1.73 -8.48 -34.95
C SER A 2 0.92 -7.86 -33.82
N VAL A 3 1.26 -6.62 -33.42
CA VAL A 3 0.56 -5.88 -32.36
C VAL A 3 -0.89 -5.59 -32.78
N THR A 4 -1.85 -5.95 -31.93
CA THR A 4 -3.29 -5.74 -32.17
C THR A 4 -3.75 -4.35 -31.68
N PRO A 5 -4.93 -3.87 -32.13
CA PRO A 5 -5.50 -2.62 -31.63
C PRO A 5 -5.71 -2.58 -30.11
N LEU A 6 -6.05 -3.71 -29.50
CA LEU A 6 -6.25 -3.81 -28.05
C LEU A 6 -4.92 -3.71 -27.29
N MET A 7 -3.85 -4.31 -27.80
CA MET A 7 -2.49 -4.14 -27.27
C MET A 7 -2.01 -2.67 -27.40
N TRP A 8 -2.36 -1.98 -28.48
CA TRP A 8 -2.07 -0.54 -28.56
C TRP A 8 -2.84 0.27 -27.51
N LYS A 9 -4.10 -0.10 -27.26
CA LYS A 9 -4.92 0.53 -26.22
C LYS A 9 -4.35 0.31 -24.82
N SER A 10 -3.82 -0.87 -24.51
CA SER A 10 -3.15 -1.13 -23.22
C SER A 10 -1.90 -0.28 -23.04
N LEU A 11 -1.06 -0.13 -24.07
CA LEU A 11 0.13 0.75 -24.03
C LEU A 11 -0.24 2.21 -23.77
N HIS A 12 -1.34 2.70 -24.35
CA HIS A 12 -1.84 4.04 -24.08
C HIS A 12 -2.29 4.22 -22.63
N TYR A 13 -2.94 3.21 -22.03
CA TYR A 13 -3.27 3.24 -20.61
C TYR A 13 -2.03 3.22 -19.74
N LEU A 14 -1.06 2.35 -20.06
CA LEU A 14 0.20 2.26 -19.36
C LEU A 14 0.94 3.61 -19.33
N ASN A 15 0.95 4.35 -20.45
CA ASN A 15 1.53 5.69 -20.50
C ASN A 15 0.84 6.71 -19.60
N LYS A 16 -0.48 6.60 -19.38
CA LYS A 16 -1.18 7.48 -18.45
C LYS A 16 -0.81 7.18 -16.99
N VAL A 17 -0.45 5.92 -16.70
CA VAL A 17 -0.12 5.45 -15.36
C VAL A 17 1.38 5.65 -15.05
N PHE A 18 2.27 5.57 -16.05
CA PHE A 18 3.72 5.72 -15.88
C PHE A 18 4.17 6.95 -15.08
N PRO A 19 3.60 8.15 -15.25
CA PRO A 19 3.95 9.32 -14.44
C PRO A 19 3.68 9.16 -12.94
N TYR A 20 2.75 8.28 -12.56
CA TYR A 20 2.40 7.98 -11.17
C TYR A 20 3.16 6.75 -10.63
N MET A 21 3.92 6.06 -11.47
CA MET A 21 4.75 4.92 -11.08
C MET A 21 6.18 5.36 -10.82
N TRP A 22 6.93 4.55 -10.07
CA TRP A 22 8.37 4.75 -9.94
C TRP A 22 9.06 4.59 -11.32
N PRO A 23 10.13 5.36 -11.59
CA PRO A 23 10.80 5.35 -12.89
C PRO A 23 11.44 3.98 -13.20
N CYS A 24 10.83 3.25 -14.13
CA CYS A 24 11.26 1.91 -14.56
C CYS A 24 12.49 1.99 -15.51
N PRO A 25 13.39 0.97 -15.52
CA PRO A 25 14.44 0.83 -16.54
C PRO A 25 13.95 0.87 -17.99
N LEU A 26 12.66 0.61 -18.18
CA LEU A 26 12.01 0.45 -19.46
C LEU A 26 10.80 1.38 -19.53
N GLU A 27 10.79 2.28 -20.50
CA GLU A 27 9.76 3.30 -20.66
C GLU A 27 9.13 3.21 -22.05
N TRP A 28 7.80 3.35 -22.11
CA TRP A 28 7.10 3.43 -23.38
C TRP A 28 7.04 4.87 -23.88
N ASN A 29 7.65 5.14 -25.03
CA ASN A 29 7.62 6.46 -25.65
C ASN A 29 6.51 6.53 -26.72
N ILE A 30 5.46 7.33 -26.45
CA ILE A 30 4.34 7.52 -27.39
C ILE A 30 4.81 8.15 -28.70
N SER A 31 5.66 9.18 -28.63
CA SER A 31 6.07 9.96 -29.80
C SER A 31 6.85 9.12 -30.81
N SER A 32 7.71 8.22 -30.31
CA SER A 32 8.49 7.31 -31.16
C SER A 32 7.80 5.95 -31.38
N ARG A 33 6.68 5.67 -30.68
CA ARG A 33 6.00 4.37 -30.61
C ARG A 33 6.98 3.21 -30.37
N LYS A 34 7.97 3.45 -29.51
CA LYS A 34 9.02 2.50 -29.20
C LYS A 34 9.19 2.38 -27.70
N LEU A 35 9.55 1.18 -27.30
CA LEU A 35 10.01 0.88 -25.96
C LEU A 35 11.47 1.32 -25.87
N THR A 36 11.76 2.26 -24.98
CA THR A 36 13.10 2.85 -24.80
C THR A 36 13.68 2.44 -23.46
N VAL A 37 14.96 2.08 -23.45
CA VAL A 37 15.70 1.77 -22.24
C VAL A 37 16.26 3.05 -21.65
N GLN A 38 16.03 3.25 -20.35
CA GLN A 38 16.53 4.42 -19.65
C GLN A 38 18.03 4.28 -19.37
N THR A 39 18.84 5.09 -20.04
CA THR A 39 20.32 5.04 -19.93
C THR A 39 20.88 5.89 -18.79
N SER A 40 20.12 6.87 -18.31
CA SER A 40 20.56 7.77 -17.23
C SER A 40 20.37 7.12 -15.86
N TYR A 41 21.48 6.78 -15.21
CA TYR A 41 21.51 6.21 -13.86
C TYR A 41 20.82 7.10 -12.81
N ARG A 42 20.85 8.44 -12.98
CA ARG A 42 20.23 9.39 -12.03
C ARG A 42 18.72 9.26 -11.97
N LYS A 43 18.07 8.98 -13.11
CA LYS A 43 16.61 8.77 -13.15
C LYS A 43 16.20 7.43 -12.56
N LEU A 44 17.13 6.49 -12.46
CA LEU A 44 16.95 5.17 -11.88
C LEU A 44 17.19 5.14 -10.36
N ILE A 45 17.61 6.25 -9.74
CA ILE A 45 17.83 6.31 -8.28
C ILE A 45 16.55 5.98 -7.51
N PRO A 46 15.37 6.58 -7.79
CA PRO A 46 14.14 6.25 -7.06
C PRO A 46 13.75 4.77 -7.18
N TRP A 47 13.93 4.19 -8.37
CA TRP A 47 13.72 2.76 -8.59
C TRP A 47 14.72 1.91 -7.80
N ALA A 48 16.01 2.26 -7.80
CA ALA A 48 17.01 1.53 -7.04
C ALA A 48 16.76 1.60 -5.53
N LEU A 49 16.31 2.75 -5.02
CA LEU A 49 15.90 2.92 -3.62
C LEU A 49 14.67 2.09 -3.27
N ASN A 50 13.69 1.98 -4.17
CA ASN A 50 12.54 1.12 -3.96
C ASN A 50 12.94 -0.37 -3.89
N ILE A 51 13.71 -0.84 -4.88
CA ILE A 51 14.11 -2.25 -4.99
C ILE A 51 15.10 -2.66 -3.90
N PHE A 52 16.21 -1.93 -3.75
CA PHE A 52 17.29 -2.30 -2.83
C PHE A 52 17.13 -1.70 -1.43
N GLY A 53 16.30 -0.67 -1.28
CA GLY A 53 15.93 -0.14 0.03
C GLY A 53 14.67 -0.82 0.52
N PHE A 54 13.52 -0.35 0.05
CA PHE A 54 12.22 -0.74 0.62
C PHE A 54 11.93 -2.24 0.51
N THR A 55 12.02 -2.83 -0.68
CA THR A 55 11.70 -4.25 -0.89
C THR A 55 12.69 -5.18 -0.20
N ALA A 56 13.99 -4.90 -0.29
CA ALA A 56 15.02 -5.72 0.35
C ALA A 56 14.95 -5.65 1.89
N ILE A 57 14.68 -4.47 2.47
CA ILE A 57 14.48 -4.34 3.92
C ILE A 57 13.27 -5.16 4.37
N THR A 58 12.17 -5.08 3.61
CA THR A 58 10.95 -5.86 3.90
C THR A 58 11.25 -7.36 3.88
N GLU A 59 12.01 -7.84 2.88
CA GLU A 59 12.41 -9.24 2.80
C GLU A 59 13.23 -9.68 4.02
N VAL A 60 14.21 -8.86 4.43
CA VAL A 60 15.05 -9.13 5.61
C VAL A 60 14.20 -9.18 6.88
N VAL A 61 13.24 -8.27 7.04
CA VAL A 61 12.33 -8.26 8.19
C VAL A 61 11.48 -9.52 8.22
N CYS A 62 10.88 -9.94 7.10
CA CYS A 62 10.10 -11.17 7.01
C CYS A 62 10.95 -12.41 7.39
N TRP A 63 12.20 -12.47 6.92
CA TRP A 63 13.12 -13.54 7.31
C TRP A 63 13.44 -13.52 8.81
N ILE A 64 13.70 -12.36 9.39
CA ILE A 64 13.97 -12.22 10.83
C ILE A 64 12.77 -12.68 11.66
N ILE A 65 11.55 -12.33 11.25
CA ILE A 65 10.30 -12.74 11.92
C ILE A 65 10.18 -14.26 11.89
N ILE A 66 10.29 -14.89 10.71
CA ILE A 66 10.20 -16.35 10.56
C ILE A 66 11.29 -17.06 11.36
N LEU A 67 12.53 -16.57 11.31
CA LEU A 67 13.64 -17.15 12.07
C LEU A 67 13.41 -17.01 13.58
N SER A 68 12.88 -15.87 14.04
CA SER A 68 12.56 -15.65 15.44
C SER A 68 11.46 -16.58 15.94
N GLN A 69 10.47 -16.90 15.09
CA GLN A 69 9.44 -17.91 15.37
C GLN A 69 10.05 -19.31 15.49
N ILE A 70 10.92 -19.70 14.55
CA ILE A 70 11.59 -21.02 14.56
C ILE A 70 12.49 -21.18 15.78
N LEU A 71 13.15 -20.10 16.22
CA LEU A 71 14.01 -20.07 17.41
C LEU A 71 13.21 -19.96 18.73
N GLY A 72 11.88 -19.89 18.68
CA GLY A 72 11.01 -19.78 19.85
C GLY A 72 11.14 -18.44 20.60
N LYS A 73 11.65 -17.38 19.96
CA LYS A 73 11.75 -16.04 20.56
C LYS A 73 10.45 -15.25 20.49
N ILE A 74 9.62 -15.55 19.49
CA ILE A 74 8.29 -14.99 19.30
C ILE A 74 7.31 -16.13 19.08
N GLN A 75 6.03 -15.87 19.31
CA GLN A 75 4.94 -16.81 19.06
C GLN A 75 3.90 -16.13 18.17
N LEU A 76 3.93 -16.49 16.89
CA LEU A 76 3.01 -16.02 15.86
C LEU A 76 1.83 -16.98 15.70
N ASP A 77 0.65 -16.41 15.45
CA ASP A 77 -0.54 -17.15 15.07
C ASP A 77 -0.43 -17.69 13.63
N PHE A 78 -1.21 -18.73 13.31
CA PHE A 78 -1.22 -19.34 11.98
C PHE A 78 -1.44 -18.31 10.86
N LEU A 79 -2.36 -17.35 11.08
CA LEU A 79 -2.65 -16.31 10.10
C LEU A 79 -1.45 -15.40 9.85
N GLU A 80 -0.71 -15.03 10.90
CA GLU A 80 0.47 -14.16 10.80
C GLU A 80 1.60 -14.86 10.06
N ILE A 81 1.77 -16.17 10.28
CA ILE A 81 2.75 -17.00 9.54
C ILE A 81 2.39 -17.04 8.05
N VAL A 82 1.12 -17.31 7.72
CA VAL A 82 0.65 -17.34 6.32
C VAL A 82 0.86 -16.00 5.62
N ILE A 83 0.51 -14.90 6.30
CA ILE A 83 0.70 -13.54 5.78
C ILE A 83 2.19 -13.28 5.55
N THR A 84 3.05 -13.55 6.54
CA THR A 84 4.49 -13.31 6.44
C THR A 84 5.12 -14.10 5.28
N LEU A 85 4.71 -15.36 5.09
CA LEU A 85 5.17 -16.19 3.97
C LEU A 85 4.67 -15.68 2.62
N GLN A 86 3.43 -15.21 2.54
CA GLN A 86 2.87 -14.62 1.32
C GLN A 86 3.62 -13.34 0.93
N PHE A 87 3.89 -12.45 1.90
CA PHE A 87 4.68 -11.24 1.68
C PHE A 87 6.09 -11.56 1.20
N LEU A 88 6.75 -12.54 1.85
CA LEU A 88 8.07 -12.99 1.45
C LEU A 88 8.08 -13.49 -0.01
N PHE A 89 7.12 -14.32 -0.38
CA PHE A 89 7.00 -14.85 -1.75
C PHE A 89 6.76 -13.75 -2.79
N LEU A 90 5.86 -12.81 -2.51
CA LEU A 90 5.56 -11.70 -3.40
C LEU A 90 6.76 -10.76 -3.57
N CYS A 91 7.47 -10.44 -2.49
CA CYS A 91 8.69 -9.62 -2.54
C CYS A 91 9.78 -10.31 -3.38
N MET A 92 9.97 -11.62 -3.21
CA MET A 92 10.92 -12.39 -4.01
C MET A 92 10.60 -12.37 -5.50
N ILE A 93 9.33 -12.60 -5.87
CA ILE A 93 8.91 -12.49 -7.27
C ILE A 93 9.13 -11.07 -7.81
N GLY A 94 8.80 -10.05 -7.01
CA GLY A 94 9.00 -8.65 -7.37
C GLY A 94 10.47 -8.33 -7.67
N LEU A 95 11.37 -8.73 -6.77
CA LEU A 95 12.82 -8.55 -6.93
C LEU A 95 13.34 -9.25 -8.18
N ILE A 96 12.98 -10.53 -8.38
CA ILE A 96 13.40 -11.30 -9.56
C ILE A 96 12.90 -10.63 -10.84
N THR A 97 11.64 -10.19 -10.86
CA THR A 97 11.05 -9.52 -12.03
C THR A 97 11.79 -8.23 -12.37
N GLU A 98 12.13 -7.43 -11.36
CA GLU A 98 12.83 -6.15 -11.54
C GLU A 98 14.29 -6.34 -11.97
N LEU A 99 14.95 -7.40 -11.49
CA LEU A 99 16.27 -7.80 -11.98
C LEU A 99 16.21 -8.26 -13.45
N ILE A 100 15.21 -9.09 -13.81
CA ILE A 100 14.98 -9.51 -15.21
C ILE A 100 14.72 -8.29 -16.09
N LEU A 101 13.90 -7.33 -15.64
CA LEU A 101 13.62 -6.11 -16.38
C LEU A 101 14.89 -5.29 -16.59
N LYS A 102 15.72 -5.11 -15.57
CA LYS A 102 16.96 -4.32 -15.69
C LYS A 102 18.00 -4.98 -16.60
N PHE A 103 18.31 -6.26 -16.38
CA PHE A 103 19.33 -6.96 -17.17
C PHE A 103 18.83 -7.33 -18.56
N GLY A 104 17.54 -7.60 -18.70
CA GLY A 104 16.87 -7.92 -19.96
C GLY A 104 16.37 -6.72 -20.74
N ALA A 105 16.49 -5.48 -20.22
CA ALA A 105 15.87 -4.28 -20.78
C ALA A 105 16.14 -4.10 -22.29
N ASN A 106 17.41 -4.25 -22.69
CA ASN A 106 17.83 -4.08 -24.09
C ASN A 106 17.21 -5.14 -25.01
N ASN A 107 17.22 -6.40 -24.57
CA ASN A 107 16.67 -7.51 -25.35
C ASN A 107 15.14 -7.40 -25.44
N LEU A 108 14.48 -7.02 -24.35
CA LEU A 108 13.04 -6.77 -24.31
C LEU A 108 12.65 -5.60 -25.22
N ALA A 109 13.35 -4.47 -25.13
CA ALA A 109 13.11 -3.31 -25.99
C ALA A 109 13.28 -3.66 -27.47
N ASN A 110 14.35 -4.35 -27.84
CA ASN A 110 14.61 -4.74 -29.23
C ASN A 110 13.56 -5.72 -29.76
N THR A 111 13.19 -6.73 -28.96
CA THR A 111 12.18 -7.73 -29.33
C THR A 111 10.81 -7.07 -29.52
N PHE A 112 10.42 -6.22 -28.58
CA PHE A 112 9.15 -5.50 -28.63
C PHE A 112 9.08 -4.56 -29.84
N ASN A 113 10.12 -3.75 -30.04
CA ASN A 113 10.20 -2.84 -31.19
C ASN A 113 10.18 -3.60 -32.52
N SER A 114 10.83 -4.75 -32.61
CA SER A 114 10.76 -5.62 -33.80
C SER A 114 9.35 -6.15 -34.05
N LEU A 115 8.61 -6.50 -32.99
CA LEU A 115 7.22 -6.93 -33.07
C LEU A 115 6.30 -5.83 -33.62
N THR A 116 6.57 -4.56 -33.28
CA THR A 116 5.80 -3.41 -33.80
C THR A 116 5.98 -3.20 -35.31
N LEU A 117 7.10 -3.64 -35.89
CA LEU A 117 7.42 -3.53 -37.31
C LEU A 117 6.87 -4.69 -38.15
N MET A 118 6.53 -5.83 -37.54
CA MET A 118 5.97 -6.99 -38.25
C MET A 118 4.74 -6.72 -39.14
N PRO A 119 3.77 -5.85 -38.78
CA PRO A 119 2.63 -5.55 -39.66
C PRO A 119 3.05 -4.92 -40.99
N GLN A 120 4.16 -4.18 -41.03
CA GLN A 120 4.68 -3.54 -42.24
C GLN A 120 5.37 -4.55 -43.18
N LEU A 121 5.91 -5.64 -42.62
CA LEU A 121 6.65 -6.66 -43.36
C LEU A 121 5.77 -7.84 -43.80
N CYS A 122 4.81 -8.24 -42.97
CA CYS A 122 4.00 -9.46 -43.16
C CYS A 122 2.52 -9.19 -43.50
N GLY A 123 2.13 -7.92 -43.61
CA GLY A 123 0.73 -7.51 -43.77
C GLY A 123 -0.05 -7.45 -42.45
N PRO A 124 -1.28 -6.91 -42.47
CA PRO A 124 -2.09 -6.80 -41.26
C PRO A 124 -2.43 -8.18 -40.68
N PRO A 125 -2.53 -8.32 -39.34
CA PRO A 125 -2.94 -9.57 -38.71
C PRO A 125 -4.28 -10.04 -39.27
N LYS A 126 -4.42 -11.35 -39.48
CA LYS A 126 -5.74 -11.95 -39.70
C LYS A 126 -6.64 -11.61 -38.49
N PRO A 127 -7.91 -11.25 -38.72
CA PRO A 127 -8.84 -11.00 -37.62
C PRO A 127 -8.98 -12.29 -36.80
N GLN A 128 -8.51 -12.25 -35.55
CA GLN A 128 -8.75 -13.30 -34.57
C GLN A 128 -10.11 -13.08 -33.91
N SER A 129 -10.81 -14.17 -33.57
CA SER A 129 -12.11 -14.11 -32.88
C SER A 129 -12.00 -13.49 -31.48
N VAL A 130 -10.87 -13.70 -30.80
CA VAL A 130 -10.58 -13.16 -29.47
C VAL A 130 -9.10 -12.84 -29.34
N ASP A 131 -8.78 -11.60 -28.98
CA ASP A 131 -7.42 -11.14 -28.70
C ASP A 131 -7.07 -11.36 -27.21
N ILE A 132 -6.72 -12.61 -26.88
CA ILE A 132 -6.40 -13.04 -25.52
C ILE A 132 -5.21 -12.25 -24.95
N ILE A 133 -4.20 -11.97 -25.78
CA ILE A 133 -3.00 -11.25 -25.35
C ILE A 133 -3.32 -9.78 -25.06
N GLY A 134 -4.08 -9.12 -25.92
CA GLY A 134 -4.56 -7.76 -25.67
C GLY A 134 -5.42 -7.67 -24.41
N LEU A 135 -6.30 -8.65 -24.17
CA LEU A 135 -7.14 -8.68 -22.98
C LEU A 135 -6.31 -8.86 -21.70
N ALA A 136 -5.34 -9.77 -21.71
CA ALA A 136 -4.40 -9.97 -20.61
C ALA A 136 -3.62 -8.69 -20.29
N LEU A 137 -3.06 -8.03 -21.31
CA LEU A 137 -2.31 -6.77 -21.17
C LEU A 137 -3.15 -5.63 -20.58
N VAL A 138 -4.39 -5.45 -21.05
CA VAL A 138 -5.30 -4.45 -20.48
C VAL A 138 -5.60 -4.76 -19.02
N THR A 139 -5.88 -6.02 -18.70
CA THR A 139 -6.22 -6.46 -17.34
C THR A 139 -5.05 -6.20 -16.39
N THR A 140 -3.84 -6.60 -16.78
CA THR A 140 -2.63 -6.37 -15.99
C THR A 140 -2.35 -4.89 -15.78
N SER A 141 -2.55 -4.05 -16.81
CA SER A 141 -2.34 -2.60 -16.70
C SER A 141 -3.30 -1.94 -15.71
N ILE A 142 -4.56 -2.40 -15.68
CA ILE A 142 -5.58 -1.92 -14.73
C ILE A 142 -5.22 -2.36 -13.31
N LEU A 143 -4.86 -3.64 -13.13
CA LEU A 143 -4.47 -4.18 -11.82
C LEU A 143 -3.25 -3.44 -11.24
N PHE A 144 -2.24 -3.14 -12.06
CA PHE A 144 -1.07 -2.36 -11.65
C PHE A 144 -1.44 -0.94 -11.18
N GLY A 145 -2.43 -0.31 -11.81
CA GLY A 145 -2.91 1.01 -11.39
C GLY A 145 -3.72 1.00 -10.09
N ILE A 146 -4.39 -0.09 -9.76
CA ILE A 146 -5.23 -0.23 -8.56
C ILE A 146 -4.41 -0.72 -7.34
N MET A 147 -3.40 -1.55 -7.57
CA MET A 147 -2.54 -2.17 -6.55
C MET A 147 -2.07 -1.22 -5.43
N PRO A 148 -1.44 -0.07 -5.71
CA PRO A 148 -0.95 0.81 -4.64
C PRO A 148 -2.06 1.36 -3.72
N PHE A 149 -3.30 1.44 -4.21
CA PHE A 149 -4.46 1.86 -3.41
C PHE A 149 -5.07 0.70 -2.62
N ALA A 150 -5.12 -0.49 -3.22
CA ALA A 150 -5.66 -1.69 -2.56
C ALA A 150 -4.78 -2.13 -1.38
N VAL A 151 -3.46 -2.11 -1.56
CA VAL A 151 -2.49 -2.47 -0.51
C VAL A 151 -2.67 -1.59 0.74
N TYR A 152 -2.85 -0.29 0.56
CA TYR A 152 -3.08 0.66 1.67
C TYR A 152 -4.38 0.37 2.44
N ILE A 153 -5.43 -0.09 1.75
CA ILE A 153 -6.72 -0.42 2.38
C ILE A 153 -6.63 -1.72 3.20
N PHE A 154 -5.83 -2.69 2.74
CA PHE A 154 -5.72 -4.00 3.40
C PHE A 154 -4.63 -4.07 4.48
N GLU A 155 -3.54 -3.32 4.37
CA GLU A 155 -2.41 -3.40 5.31
C GLU A 155 -2.56 -2.53 6.55
N VAL A 156 -3.18 -1.34 6.44
CA VAL A 156 -3.37 -0.42 7.57
C VAL A 156 -4.16 -1.06 8.72
N PRO A 157 -5.21 -1.86 8.49
CA PRO A 157 -5.88 -2.58 9.58
C PRO A 157 -5.03 -3.66 10.27
N ILE A 158 -4.00 -4.19 9.60
CA ILE A 158 -3.15 -5.27 10.12
C ILE A 158 -2.06 -4.72 11.05
N LEU A 159 -1.41 -3.61 10.68
CA LEU A 159 -0.43 -2.93 11.54
C LEU A 159 -1.07 -2.36 12.81
N ASN A 160 -2.37 -2.04 12.76
CA ASN A 160 -3.12 -1.59 13.93
C ASN A 160 -3.45 -2.72 14.93
N ARG A 161 -3.16 -3.98 14.60
CA ARG A 161 -3.34 -5.14 15.50
C ARG A 161 -2.06 -5.54 16.26
N SER A 162 -0.91 -4.95 15.94
CA SER A 162 0.38 -5.33 16.56
C SER A 162 0.54 -4.92 18.03
N CYS A 163 -0.47 -4.30 18.64
CA CYS A 163 -0.57 -4.20 20.10
C CYS A 163 -1.50 -5.32 20.60
N PRO A 164 -1.00 -6.28 21.41
CA PRO A 164 -1.86 -7.28 22.01
C PRO A 164 -2.73 -6.59 23.06
N SER A 165 -3.94 -6.21 22.68
CA SER A 165 -5.02 -6.01 23.65
C SER A 165 -5.23 -7.38 24.34
N PRO A 166 -5.18 -7.47 25.68
CA PRO A 166 -5.52 -8.70 26.41
C PRO A 166 -6.87 -9.27 25.92
N PRO A 167 -7.14 -10.59 26.04
CA PRO A 167 -8.37 -11.19 25.52
C PRO A 167 -9.56 -10.62 26.28
N VAL A 168 -10.17 -9.59 25.72
CA VAL A 168 -11.31 -8.90 26.30
C VAL A 168 -12.48 -9.06 25.33
N PRO A 169 -13.68 -9.36 25.83
CA PRO A 169 -14.85 -9.44 24.97
C PRO A 169 -14.97 -8.13 24.18
N TYR A 170 -15.20 -8.23 22.88
CA TYR A 170 -15.31 -7.10 21.97
C TYR A 170 -16.58 -7.26 21.14
N GLY A 171 -17.24 -6.15 20.83
CA GLY A 171 -18.45 -6.13 20.02
C GLY A 171 -19.59 -5.33 20.66
N TRP A 172 -20.71 -5.26 19.93
CA TRP A 172 -21.89 -4.47 20.32
C TRP A 172 -22.51 -4.91 21.65
N SER A 173 -22.31 -6.16 22.07
CA SER A 173 -22.78 -6.67 23.36
C SER A 173 -22.11 -6.02 24.58
N GLU A 174 -20.96 -5.38 24.39
CA GLU A 174 -20.22 -4.72 25.47
C GLU A 174 -20.68 -3.29 25.74
N LEU A 175 -21.57 -2.73 24.92
CA LEU A 175 -22.10 -1.38 25.12
C LEU A 175 -22.94 -1.27 26.40
N ASP A 176 -23.63 -2.34 26.78
CA ASP A 176 -24.48 -2.40 27.97
C ASP A 176 -23.74 -2.99 29.19
N ASN A 177 -22.44 -3.28 29.05
CA ASN A 177 -21.65 -3.87 30.13
C ASN A 177 -21.34 -2.82 31.20
N ILE A 178 -21.68 -3.13 32.45
CA ILE A 178 -21.45 -2.28 33.64
C ILE A 178 -19.98 -2.33 34.08
N ASN A 179 -19.22 -3.32 33.62
CA ASN A 179 -17.81 -3.44 33.95
C ASN A 179 -16.98 -2.34 33.26
N PRO A 180 -15.87 -1.91 33.89
CA PRO A 180 -14.94 -0.95 33.30
C PRO A 180 -14.49 -1.35 31.89
N ASN A 181 -14.21 -0.33 31.07
CA ASN A 181 -13.59 -0.56 29.76
C ASN A 181 -12.26 -1.31 29.93
N PRO A 182 -11.98 -2.33 29.10
CA PRO A 182 -10.72 -3.05 29.15
C PRO A 182 -9.51 -2.19 28.76
N HIS A 183 -9.76 -1.09 28.03
CA HIS A 183 -8.76 -0.13 27.60
C HIS A 183 -9.12 1.25 28.12
N VAL A 184 -8.11 1.96 28.60
CA VAL A 184 -8.24 3.36 29.01
C VAL A 184 -7.80 4.24 27.84
N LEU A 185 -8.70 5.11 27.40
CA LEU A 185 -8.41 6.07 26.34
C LEU A 185 -7.91 7.37 26.99
N ASN A 186 -6.59 7.46 27.16
CA ASN A 186 -5.94 8.59 27.84
C ASN A 186 -5.94 9.85 26.97
N GLY A 187 -6.11 11.01 27.62
CA GLY A 187 -5.97 12.32 26.97
C GLY A 187 -7.17 12.76 26.13
N VAL A 188 -8.33 12.13 26.33
CA VAL A 188 -9.54 12.39 25.53
C VAL A 188 -10.43 13.41 26.18
N LEU A 189 -10.89 14.36 25.36
CA LEU A 189 -12.03 15.20 25.68
C LEU A 189 -13.34 14.52 25.24
N VAL A 190 -14.24 14.27 26.20
CA VAL A 190 -15.61 13.79 25.95
C VAL A 190 -16.55 14.95 25.62
N GLY A 191 -17.72 14.66 25.04
CA GLY A 191 -18.73 15.67 24.70
C GLY A 191 -19.15 16.58 25.86
N GLY A 192 -19.17 16.05 27.09
CA GLY A 192 -19.31 16.85 28.31
C GLY A 192 -20.74 16.86 28.89
N PRO A 193 -20.97 17.67 29.94
CA PRO A 193 -22.26 17.73 30.63
C PRO A 193 -23.34 18.42 29.81
N GLY A 194 -24.59 18.19 30.18
CA GLY A 194 -25.71 18.91 29.62
C GLY A 194 -25.91 20.32 30.23
N PRO A 195 -26.99 21.03 29.83
CA PRO A 195 -27.22 22.43 30.19
C PRO A 195 -27.38 22.70 31.69
N TYR A 196 -27.60 21.67 32.52
CA TYR A 196 -27.79 21.78 33.96
C TYR A 196 -26.67 21.06 34.72
N ASP A 197 -25.47 20.99 34.13
CA ASP A 197 -24.29 20.30 34.66
C ASP A 197 -24.51 18.79 34.89
N GLU A 198 -25.50 18.19 34.22
CA GLU A 198 -25.79 16.78 34.36
C GLU A 198 -24.90 15.93 33.45
N TYR A 199 -24.19 14.97 34.05
CA TYR A 199 -23.33 14.03 33.35
C TYR A 199 -23.53 12.63 33.92
N ILE A 200 -23.82 11.67 33.04
CA ILE A 200 -23.94 10.26 33.39
C ILE A 200 -22.88 9.53 32.59
N ASP A 201 -21.94 8.90 33.28
CA ASP A 201 -20.93 8.06 32.64
C ASP A 201 -21.56 6.74 32.21
N PHE A 202 -22.15 6.75 31.02
CA PHE A 202 -22.80 5.60 30.42
C PHE A 202 -22.28 5.39 29.00
N ARG A 203 -21.83 4.18 28.70
CA ARG A 203 -21.14 3.86 27.44
C ARG A 203 -22.02 4.05 26.20
N ASN A 204 -23.33 3.92 26.35
CA ASN A 204 -24.29 4.08 25.26
C ASN A 204 -24.79 5.54 25.10
N ASP A 205 -24.31 6.49 25.92
CA ASP A 205 -24.60 7.92 25.74
C ASP A 205 -23.65 8.50 24.68
N ALA A 206 -24.06 8.37 23.41
CA ALA A 206 -23.30 8.89 22.27
C ALA A 206 -23.31 10.43 22.15
N VAL A 207 -23.83 11.17 23.13
CA VAL A 207 -23.80 12.64 23.15
C VAL A 207 -22.81 13.12 24.21
N ARG A 208 -22.99 12.72 25.46
CA ARG A 208 -22.13 13.17 26.56
C ARG A 208 -20.79 12.44 26.62
N ASN A 209 -20.80 11.16 26.24
CA ASN A 209 -19.62 10.28 26.21
C ASN A 209 -19.07 10.08 24.79
N GLU A 210 -19.52 10.90 23.83
CA GLU A 210 -18.91 10.93 22.51
C GLU A 210 -17.44 11.36 22.60
N VAL A 211 -16.60 10.71 21.79
CA VAL A 211 -15.19 11.03 21.62
C VAL A 211 -14.90 11.14 20.13
N ALA A 212 -14.31 12.24 19.72
CA ALA A 212 -14.01 12.50 18.32
C ALA A 212 -12.65 13.21 18.17
N VAL A 213 -12.08 13.10 16.98
CA VAL A 213 -10.78 13.71 16.67
C VAL A 213 -10.87 15.23 16.76
N ASP A 214 -11.96 15.82 16.27
CA ASP A 214 -12.19 17.26 16.28
C ASP A 214 -12.27 17.85 17.69
N TYR A 215 -12.83 17.14 18.68
CA TYR A 215 -12.83 17.59 20.08
C TYR A 215 -11.40 17.73 20.64
N ASN A 216 -10.50 16.85 20.22
CA ASN A 216 -9.14 16.81 20.74
C ASN A 216 -8.18 17.73 19.98
N VAL A 217 -8.42 18.02 18.70
CA VAL A 217 -7.53 18.88 17.89
C VAL A 217 -7.46 20.29 18.45
N GLU A 218 -8.60 20.92 18.75
CA GLU A 218 -8.61 22.29 19.30
C GLU A 218 -8.14 22.31 20.76
N PHE A 219 -8.56 21.33 21.56
CA PHE A 219 -8.13 21.19 22.95
C PHE A 219 -6.60 21.10 23.08
N GLN A 220 -5.94 20.29 22.25
CA GLN A 220 -4.48 20.18 22.25
C GLN A 220 -3.79 21.49 21.85
N GLY A 221 -4.38 22.28 20.94
CA GLY A 221 -3.88 23.60 20.59
C GLY A 221 -3.94 24.60 21.76
N VAL A 222 -5.04 24.59 22.52
CA VAL A 222 -5.18 25.44 23.72
C VAL A 222 -4.21 25.01 24.81
N VAL A 223 -4.09 23.70 25.07
CA VAL A 223 -3.15 23.18 26.08
C VAL A 223 -1.70 23.55 25.74
N ALA A 224 -1.29 23.40 24.47
CA ALA A 224 0.05 23.81 24.03
C ALA A 224 0.31 25.30 24.24
N THR A 225 -0.70 26.14 23.98
CA THR A 225 -0.61 27.60 24.21
C THR A 225 -0.49 27.91 25.70
N LEU A 226 -1.28 27.25 26.55
CA LEU A 226 -1.21 27.44 28.00
C LEU A 226 0.14 26.98 28.57
N GLU A 227 0.68 25.87 28.07
CA GLU A 227 2.01 25.40 28.44
C GLU A 227 3.10 26.40 28.04
N GLU A 228 3.03 26.98 26.84
CA GLU A 228 3.97 28.02 26.39
C GLU A 228 3.94 29.27 27.28
N TYR A 229 2.74 29.72 27.69
CA TYR A 229 2.58 30.95 28.46
C TYR A 229 2.80 30.79 29.98
N PHE A 230 2.49 29.62 30.54
CA PHE A 230 2.48 29.41 32.01
C PHE A 230 3.35 28.23 32.47
N GLY A 231 3.93 27.45 31.56
CA GLY A 231 4.67 26.23 31.89
C GLY A 231 5.97 26.46 32.68
N SER A 232 6.53 27.67 32.66
CA SER A 232 7.71 28.02 33.48
C SER A 232 7.40 28.23 34.97
N ASP A 233 6.13 28.40 35.35
CA ASP A 233 5.70 28.66 36.75
C ASP A 233 5.20 27.39 37.47
N MET A 234 5.17 26.23 36.80
CA MET A 234 4.68 24.95 37.34
C MET A 234 5.78 23.91 37.63
N ILE A 235 7.05 24.32 37.73
CA ILE A 235 8.18 23.46 38.15
C ILE A 235 8.83 24.00 39.42
#